data_AF-A0A4W2EMJ2-F1
#
_entry.id   AF-A0A4W2EMJ2-F1
#
_cell.length_a   1.000
_cell.length_b   1.000
_cell.length_c   1.000
_cell.angle_alpha   90.00
_cell.angle_beta   90.00
_cell.angle_gamma   90.00
#
_symmetry.space_group_name_H-M   'P 1'
#
loop_
_entity.id
_entity.type
_entity.pdbx_description
1 polymer ?
#
loop_
_entity_poly.entity_id
_entity_poly.type
_entity_poly.pdbx_seq_one_letter_code
_entity_poly.pdbx_strand_id
1 'polypeptide(L)'
;MAFVLSLLMALVLVSYSPGRSLGCYLSENHMLGARENLRLLAQMNRLSTHSCLQDRKDFGLPWEMVEGDQLQKDQAISVLHEMLQQCFNLFHTEHSSAAWNTTLLEQLCTGLHQQLDDLDACLGQVMEEKDSALGRMGPILTVKKYFQGIHVYLKKKEYSDCAWEIVRVEMIRALSSSTSLQKRLRKIGGDLNSS
;
A
#
# COMPACT_ATOMS: atom_id res chain seq x y z
N MET A 1 24.28 17.86 48.32
CA MET A 1 22.83 18.12 48.09
C MET A 1 22.59 18.75 46.73
N ALA A 2 23.08 19.96 46.44
CA ALA A 2 22.85 20.65 45.15
C ALA A 2 23.41 19.93 43.90
N PHE A 3 24.59 19.31 44.02
CA PHE A 3 25.25 18.60 42.92
C PHE A 3 24.46 17.36 42.45
N VAL A 4 23.85 16.65 43.41
CA VAL A 4 23.03 15.47 43.16
C VAL A 4 21.72 15.85 42.45
N LEU A 5 21.11 16.97 42.86
CA LEU A 5 19.92 17.51 42.21
C LEU A 5 20.22 17.96 40.77
N SER A 6 21.37 18.60 40.52
CA SER A 6 21.77 19.01 39.17
C SER A 6 22.00 17.81 38.24
N LEU A 7 22.60 16.73 38.74
CA LEU A 7 22.80 15.48 38.00
C LEU A 7 21.48 14.79 37.67
N LEU A 8 20.53 14.77 38.61
CA LEU A 8 19.20 14.19 38.40
C LEU A 8 18.40 14.97 37.34
N MET A 9 18.45 16.30 37.37
CA MET A 9 17.78 17.12 36.36
C MET A 9 18.40 16.96 34.97
N ALA A 10 19.74 16.82 34.88
CA ALA A 10 20.41 16.53 33.62
C ALA A 10 20.06 15.12 33.08
N LEU A 11 19.96 14.10 33.94
CA LEU A 11 19.49 12.76 33.58
C LEU A 11 18.04 12.76 33.11
N VAL A 12 17.17 13.55 33.73
CA VAL A 12 15.79 13.74 33.30
C VAL A 12 15.75 14.41 31.93
N LEU A 13 16.56 15.44 31.68
CA LEU A 13 16.62 16.12 30.37
C LEU A 13 17.21 15.24 29.26
N VAL A 14 18.19 14.39 29.57
CA VAL A 14 18.75 13.43 28.60
C VAL A 14 17.77 12.30 28.30
N SER A 15 17.00 11.84 29.29
CA SER A 15 15.94 10.84 29.10
C SER A 15 14.65 11.42 28.50
N TYR A 16 14.47 12.75 28.53
CA TYR A 16 13.42 13.50 27.82
C TYR A 16 13.90 14.12 26.50
N SER A 17 15.03 13.66 25.96
CA SER A 17 15.28 13.86 24.54
C SER A 17 14.10 13.20 23.81
N PRO A 18 13.31 13.91 22.98
CA PRO A 18 12.33 13.26 22.12
C PRO A 18 13.09 12.15 21.41
N GLY A 19 12.75 10.90 21.70
CA GLY A 19 13.44 9.75 21.16
C GLY A 19 13.59 9.97 19.67
N ARG A 20 14.83 9.99 19.19
CA ARG A 20 15.18 10.16 17.78
C ARG A 20 14.21 9.27 17.00
N SER A 21 13.29 9.90 16.26
CA SER A 21 12.17 9.25 15.56
C SER A 21 12.65 7.94 14.96
N LEU A 22 12.14 6.80 15.43
CA LEU A 22 12.35 5.51 14.77
C LEU A 22 11.64 5.60 13.43
N GLY A 23 12.31 6.14 12.42
CA GLY A 23 11.71 6.38 11.12
C GLY A 23 11.09 5.10 10.58
N CYS A 24 9.94 5.22 9.91
CA CYS A 24 9.27 4.10 9.26
C CYS A 24 10.27 3.25 8.46
N TYR A 25 10.48 2.01 8.92
CA TYR A 25 11.35 1.03 8.29
C TYR A 25 10.51 -0.10 7.73
N LEU A 26 10.38 -0.11 6.39
CA LEU A 26 9.75 -1.22 5.68
C LEU A 26 10.73 -2.41 5.71
N SER A 27 10.52 -3.30 6.68
CA SER A 27 11.24 -4.57 6.86
C SER A 27 11.18 -5.49 5.64
N GLU A 28 12.12 -6.44 5.59
CA GLU A 28 12.19 -7.49 4.59
C GLU A 28 10.94 -8.39 4.57
N ASN A 29 10.29 -8.55 5.73
CA ASN A 29 9.06 -9.30 5.85
C ASN A 29 7.92 -8.71 5.00
N HIS A 30 7.84 -7.39 4.84
CA HIS A 30 6.78 -6.82 3.97
C HIS A 30 7.05 -7.08 2.49
N MET A 31 8.32 -7.18 2.08
CA MET A 31 8.68 -7.53 0.71
C MET A 31 8.30 -8.98 0.38
N LEU A 32 8.41 -9.88 1.37
CA LEU A 32 7.93 -11.25 1.26
C LEU A 32 6.39 -11.27 1.15
N GLY A 33 5.69 -10.50 2.00
CA GLY A 33 4.24 -10.35 1.94
C GLY A 33 3.75 -9.84 0.57
N ALA A 34 4.38 -8.80 0.02
CA ALA A 34 4.04 -8.26 -1.30
C ALA A 34 4.21 -9.31 -2.41
N ARG A 35 5.30 -10.08 -2.35
CA ARG A 35 5.57 -11.15 -3.32
C ARG A 35 4.55 -12.29 -3.21
N GLU A 36 4.15 -12.63 -1.99
CA GLU A 36 3.14 -13.66 -1.77
C GLU A 36 1.76 -13.22 -2.27
N ASN A 37 1.35 -11.98 -2.00
CA ASN A 37 0.11 -11.41 -2.52
C ASN A 37 0.05 -11.46 -4.06
N LEU A 38 1.16 -11.14 -4.75
CA LEU A 38 1.27 -11.28 -6.20
C LEU A 38 1.19 -12.73 -6.66
N ARG A 39 1.79 -13.67 -5.92
CA ARG A 39 1.71 -15.11 -6.23
C ARG A 39 0.27 -15.62 -6.13
N LEU A 40 -0.44 -15.24 -5.07
CA LEU A 40 -1.84 -15.61 -4.86
C LEU A 40 -2.74 -15.07 -5.98
N LEU A 41 -2.57 -13.80 -6.38
CA LEU A 41 -3.30 -13.22 -7.51
C LEU A 41 -3.01 -13.88 -8.86
N ALA A 42 -1.77 -14.32 -9.07
CA ALA A 42 -1.41 -15.09 -10.25
C ALA A 42 -2.09 -16.47 -10.28
N GLN A 43 -2.21 -17.12 -9.12
CA GLN A 43 -2.88 -18.42 -8.95
C GLN A 43 -4.40 -18.35 -9.06
N MET A 44 -5.01 -17.19 -8.85
CA MET A 44 -6.44 -16.98 -9.06
C MET A 44 -6.83 -16.87 -10.55
N ASN A 45 -5.97 -17.28 -11.49
CA ASN A 45 -6.27 -17.29 -12.92
C ASN A 45 -7.29 -18.37 -13.28
N ARG A 46 -8.51 -17.97 -13.62
CA ARG A 46 -9.58 -18.91 -14.02
C ARG A 46 -9.72 -19.03 -15.54
N LEU A 47 -9.42 -17.96 -16.26
CA LEU A 47 -9.61 -17.86 -17.70
C LEU A 47 -8.32 -17.45 -18.40
N SER A 48 -8.20 -17.81 -19.67
CA SER A 48 -7.19 -17.21 -20.54
C SER A 48 -7.60 -15.77 -20.85
N THR A 49 -6.68 -14.83 -20.69
CA THR A 49 -6.90 -13.42 -21.04
C THR A 49 -7.23 -13.22 -22.52
N HIS A 50 -6.86 -14.17 -23.39
CA HIS A 50 -7.24 -14.19 -24.81
C HIS A 50 -8.72 -14.49 -25.03
N SER A 51 -9.41 -15.13 -24.09
CA SER A 51 -10.85 -15.35 -24.19
C SER A 51 -11.65 -14.08 -23.84
N CYS A 52 -11.03 -13.12 -23.16
CA CYS A 52 -11.67 -11.90 -22.66
C CYS A 52 -11.25 -10.63 -23.42
N LEU A 53 -10.84 -10.77 -24.69
CA LEU A 53 -10.35 -9.65 -25.50
C LEU A 53 -11.37 -8.52 -25.66
N GLN A 54 -12.66 -8.85 -25.79
CA GLN A 54 -13.74 -7.87 -25.94
C GLN A 54 -13.97 -7.01 -24.69
N ASP A 55 -13.51 -7.49 -23.54
CA ASP A 55 -13.66 -6.84 -22.25
C ASP A 55 -12.43 -6.04 -21.84
N ARG A 56 -11.35 -6.09 -22.63
CA ARG A 56 -10.13 -5.33 -22.35
C ARG A 56 -10.42 -3.87 -22.11
N LYS A 57 -9.87 -3.36 -21.01
CA LYS A 57 -9.99 -1.98 -20.60
C LYS A 57 -8.63 -1.48 -20.11
N ASP A 58 -8.22 -0.33 -20.62
CA ASP A 58 -7.17 0.46 -19.99
C ASP A 58 -7.81 1.31 -18.88
N PHE A 59 -7.36 1.07 -17.65
CA PHE A 59 -7.81 1.78 -16.44
C PHE A 59 -6.99 3.02 -16.14
N GLY A 60 -5.84 3.20 -16.80
CA GLY A 60 -4.96 4.34 -16.58
C GLY A 60 -4.33 4.33 -15.18
N LEU A 61 -3.58 3.28 -14.84
CA LEU A 61 -2.80 3.22 -13.61
C LEU A 61 -1.99 4.52 -13.45
N PRO A 62 -2.09 5.24 -12.32
CA PRO A 62 -1.45 6.55 -12.13
C PRO A 62 0.05 6.38 -11.89
N TRP A 63 0.80 6.15 -12.97
CA TRP A 63 2.22 5.83 -12.96
C TRP A 63 3.06 6.81 -12.17
N GLU A 64 2.81 8.11 -12.30
CA GLU A 64 3.52 9.16 -11.55
C GLU A 64 3.44 8.95 -10.02
N MET A 65 2.33 8.41 -9.52
CA MET A 65 2.11 8.16 -8.10
C MET A 65 2.77 6.85 -7.65
N VAL A 66 2.63 5.79 -8.44
CA VAL A 66 3.17 4.46 -8.10
C VAL A 66 4.66 4.30 -8.39
N GLU A 67 5.22 5.14 -9.27
CA GLU A 67 6.67 5.27 -9.46
C GLU A 67 7.27 6.02 -8.27
N GLY A 68 6.63 7.11 -7.83
CA GLY A 68 6.99 7.84 -6.62
C GLY A 68 8.22 8.73 -6.75
N ASP A 69 8.73 8.97 -7.97
CA ASP A 69 9.86 9.89 -8.22
C ASP A 69 9.58 11.33 -7.79
N GLN A 70 8.32 11.75 -7.89
CA GLN A 70 7.89 13.12 -7.58
C GLN A 70 7.30 13.24 -6.17
N LEU A 71 7.27 12.16 -5.39
CA LEU A 71 6.63 12.12 -4.07
C LEU A 71 7.65 12.28 -2.95
N GLN A 72 7.30 13.07 -1.94
CA GLN A 72 7.98 13.02 -0.65
C GLN A 72 7.75 11.65 0.03
N LYS A 73 8.62 11.28 0.98
CA LYS A 73 8.58 9.95 1.62
C LYS A 73 7.23 9.65 2.26
N ASP A 74 6.64 10.61 2.97
CA ASP A 74 5.34 10.51 3.62
C ASP A 74 4.19 10.40 2.61
N GLN A 75 4.25 11.14 1.51
CA GLN A 75 3.31 11.04 0.39
C GLN A 75 3.39 9.66 -0.27
N ALA A 76 4.59 9.14 -0.51
CA ALA A 76 4.80 7.82 -1.09
C ALA A 76 4.31 6.70 -0.16
N ILE A 77 4.51 6.81 1.16
CA ILE A 77 3.92 5.88 2.15
C ILE A 77 2.40 5.94 2.09
N SER A 78 1.82 7.15 2.03
CA SER A 78 0.36 7.34 1.95
C SER A 78 -0.24 6.79 0.65
N VAL A 79 0.46 6.95 -0.48
CA VAL A 79 0.08 6.36 -1.77
C VAL A 79 0.14 4.85 -1.71
N LEU A 80 1.21 4.27 -1.16
CA LEU A 80 1.34 2.82 -0.99
C LEU A 80 0.21 2.26 -0.12
N HIS A 81 -0.06 2.91 1.02
CA HIS A 81 -1.16 2.56 1.91
C HIS A 81 -2.51 2.60 1.16
N GLU A 82 -2.81 3.71 0.47
CA GLU A 82 -4.07 3.82 -0.27
C GLU A 82 -4.20 2.77 -1.39
N MET A 83 -3.12 2.46 -2.11
CA MET A 83 -3.13 1.40 -3.14
C MET A 83 -3.50 0.05 -2.53
N LEU A 84 -2.89 -0.32 -1.41
CA LEU A 84 -3.17 -1.59 -0.72
C LEU A 84 -4.59 -1.61 -0.13
N GLN A 85 -5.05 -0.50 0.43
CA GLN A 85 -6.39 -0.37 1.00
C GLN A 85 -7.46 -0.55 -0.07
N GLN A 86 -7.29 0.08 -1.23
CA GLN A 86 -8.24 -0.07 -2.34
C GLN A 86 -8.21 -1.48 -2.93
N CYS A 87 -7.04 -2.13 -3.00
CA CYS A 87 -6.96 -3.55 -3.36
C CYS A 87 -7.71 -4.43 -2.35
N PHE A 88 -7.49 -4.24 -1.05
CA PHE A 88 -8.20 -4.97 0.00
C PHE A 88 -9.72 -4.79 -0.13
N ASN A 89 -10.19 -3.55 -0.28
CA ASN A 89 -11.61 -3.24 -0.44
C ASN A 89 -12.22 -3.86 -1.70
N LEU A 90 -11.45 -4.00 -2.77
CA LEU A 90 -11.90 -4.63 -4.02
C LEU A 90 -12.12 -6.14 -3.85
N PHE A 91 -11.18 -6.81 -3.16
CA PHE A 91 -11.20 -8.26 -2.96
C PHE A 91 -12.05 -8.70 -1.76
N HIS A 92 -12.29 -7.82 -0.79
CA HIS A 92 -13.13 -8.09 0.37
C HIS A 92 -14.61 -7.77 0.10
N THR A 93 -15.17 -8.34 -0.97
CA THR A 93 -16.58 -8.14 -1.36
C THR A 93 -17.26 -9.47 -1.71
N GLU A 94 -18.59 -9.53 -1.55
CA GLU A 94 -19.38 -10.72 -1.91
C GLU A 94 -19.20 -11.13 -3.37
N HIS A 95 -19.16 -10.16 -4.29
CA HIS A 95 -18.90 -10.42 -5.71
C HIS A 95 -17.51 -11.01 -5.97
N SER A 96 -16.51 -10.60 -5.19
CA SER A 96 -15.17 -11.18 -5.29
C SER A 96 -15.13 -12.60 -4.74
N SER A 97 -15.79 -12.85 -3.61
CA SER A 97 -15.94 -14.19 -3.02
C SER A 97 -16.66 -15.17 -3.96
N ALA A 98 -17.63 -14.68 -4.75
CA ALA A 98 -18.30 -15.49 -5.77
C ALA A 98 -17.41 -15.76 -7.00
N ALA A 99 -16.45 -14.87 -7.30
CA ALA A 99 -15.61 -14.96 -8.48
C ALA A 99 -14.35 -15.83 -8.29
N TRP A 100 -13.84 -15.99 -7.07
CA TRP A 100 -12.53 -16.58 -6.81
C TRP A 100 -12.55 -17.81 -5.91
N ASN A 101 -11.44 -18.55 -5.91
CA ASN A 101 -11.23 -19.61 -4.90
C ASN A 101 -11.15 -18.95 -3.52
N THR A 102 -12.07 -19.32 -2.62
CA THR A 102 -12.22 -18.67 -1.31
C THR A 102 -10.97 -18.77 -0.45
N THR A 103 -10.24 -19.90 -0.48
CA THR A 103 -9.00 -20.07 0.28
C THR A 103 -7.90 -19.13 -0.22
N LEU A 104 -7.70 -19.04 -1.54
CA LEU A 104 -6.71 -18.12 -2.10
C LEU A 104 -7.09 -16.65 -1.86
N LEU A 105 -8.39 -16.33 -1.93
CA LEU A 105 -8.89 -14.99 -1.66
C LEU A 105 -8.70 -14.60 -0.19
N GLU A 106 -8.98 -15.50 0.75
CA GLU A 106 -8.78 -15.28 2.18
C GLU A 106 -7.29 -15.05 2.51
N GLN A 107 -6.40 -15.85 1.92
CA GLN A 107 -4.96 -15.67 2.05
C GLN A 107 -4.51 -14.32 1.49
N LEU A 108 -5.04 -13.91 0.33
CA LEU A 108 -4.72 -12.60 -0.26
C LEU A 108 -5.20 -11.46 0.66
N CYS A 109 -6.45 -11.50 1.11
CA CYS A 109 -7.02 -10.48 1.98
C CYS A 109 -6.24 -10.39 3.30
N THR A 110 -5.86 -11.52 3.89
CA THR A 110 -5.02 -11.58 5.10
C THR A 110 -3.64 -10.95 4.85
N GLY A 111 -2.99 -11.31 3.74
CA GLY A 111 -1.69 -10.77 3.39
C GLY A 111 -1.72 -9.27 3.09
N LEU A 112 -2.78 -8.77 2.45
CA LEU A 112 -2.99 -7.32 2.22
C LEU A 112 -3.25 -6.58 3.53
N HIS A 113 -4.08 -7.14 4.41
CA HIS A 113 -4.39 -6.54 5.71
C HIS A 113 -3.15 -6.43 6.60
N GLN A 114 -2.33 -7.47 6.67
CA GLN A 114 -1.06 -7.42 7.40
C GLN A 114 -0.13 -6.30 6.89
N GLN A 115 -0.04 -6.10 5.57
CA GLN A 115 0.74 -5.01 5.00
C GLN A 115 0.16 -3.63 5.33
N LEU A 116 -1.15 -3.51 5.49
CA LEU A 116 -1.81 -2.27 5.89
C LEU A 116 -1.54 -1.94 7.36
N ASP A 117 -1.72 -2.90 8.27
CA ASP A 117 -1.43 -2.72 9.70
C ASP A 117 0.01 -2.24 9.94
N ASP A 118 0.94 -2.80 9.18
CA ASP A 118 2.35 -2.42 9.22
C ASP A 118 2.59 -0.97 8.75
N LEU A 119 1.86 -0.52 7.73
CA LEU A 119 1.94 0.85 7.21
C LEU A 119 1.20 1.85 8.11
N ASP A 120 0.15 1.44 8.80
CA ASP A 120 -0.54 2.26 9.79
C ASP A 120 0.36 2.58 10.97
N ALA A 121 1.16 1.62 11.43
CA ALA A 121 2.19 1.85 12.44
C ALA A 121 3.22 2.92 11.98
N CYS A 122 3.49 2.99 10.67
CA CYS A 122 4.33 4.04 10.09
C CYS A 122 3.62 5.39 10.00
N LEU A 123 2.35 5.44 9.58
CA LEU A 123 1.60 6.69 9.38
C LEU A 123 1.18 7.34 10.70
N GLY A 124 0.92 6.55 11.74
CA GLY A 124 0.61 7.05 13.09
C GLY A 124 1.68 7.95 13.67
N GLN A 125 2.92 7.86 13.17
CA GLN A 125 4.06 8.70 13.55
C GLN A 125 4.17 10.00 12.74
N VAL A 126 3.47 10.12 11.60
CA VAL A 126 3.60 11.23 10.62
C VAL A 126 2.38 12.17 10.66
N MET A 127 1.34 11.84 11.42
CA MET A 127 0.06 12.57 11.42
C MET A 127 0.04 13.81 12.35
N GLU A 128 1.11 14.10 13.10
CA GLU A 128 1.18 15.28 13.99
C GLU A 128 1.35 16.62 13.23
N GLU A 129 1.71 16.61 11.95
CA GLU A 129 2.01 17.83 11.20
C GLU A 129 0.88 18.20 10.21
N LYS A 130 0.03 19.14 10.60
CA LYS A 130 -1.24 19.49 9.92
C LYS A 130 -1.05 20.08 8.51
N ASP A 131 0.09 20.73 8.23
CA ASP A 131 0.40 21.33 6.92
C ASP A 131 0.78 20.27 5.86
N SER A 132 1.24 19.07 6.28
CA SER A 132 1.52 17.94 5.38
C SER A 132 0.25 17.29 4.80
N ALA A 133 -0.90 17.47 5.46
CA ALA A 133 -2.15 16.80 5.08
C ALA A 133 -2.70 17.27 3.72
N LEU A 134 -2.51 18.55 3.37
CA LEU A 134 -3.06 19.13 2.15
C LEU A 134 -2.27 18.70 0.90
N GLY A 135 -0.94 18.56 1.04
CA GLY A 135 -0.06 18.03 -0.02
C GLY A 135 -0.25 16.54 -0.29
N ARG A 136 -0.59 15.74 0.74
CA ARG A 136 -0.86 14.30 0.62
C ARG A 136 -2.18 13.97 -0.10
N MET A 137 -3.16 14.87 -0.04
CA MET A 137 -4.51 14.58 -0.52
C MET A 137 -4.58 14.41 -2.05
N GLY A 138 -3.75 15.14 -2.82
CA GLY A 138 -3.73 15.06 -4.29
C GLY A 138 -3.38 13.67 -4.83
N PRO A 139 -2.22 13.11 -4.46
CA PRO A 139 -1.82 11.75 -4.84
C PRO A 139 -2.85 10.68 -4.44
N ILE A 140 -3.36 10.74 -3.20
CA ILE A 140 -4.36 9.80 -2.68
C ILE A 140 -5.66 9.86 -3.49
N LEU A 141 -6.15 11.06 -3.79
CA LEU A 141 -7.37 11.22 -4.60
C LEU A 141 -7.20 10.66 -6.02
N THR A 142 -5.99 10.75 -6.57
CA THR A 142 -5.67 10.17 -7.89
C THR A 142 -5.78 8.65 -7.86
N VAL A 143 -5.23 8.00 -6.83
CA VAL A 143 -5.37 6.55 -6.60
C VAL A 143 -6.85 6.17 -6.43
N LYS A 144 -7.62 6.90 -5.61
CA LYS A 144 -9.05 6.64 -5.41
C LYS A 144 -9.85 6.71 -6.71
N LYS A 145 -9.58 7.71 -7.56
CA LYS A 145 -10.24 7.85 -8.88
C LYS A 145 -9.94 6.67 -9.80
N TYR A 146 -8.69 6.19 -9.80
CA TYR A 146 -8.30 5.01 -10.55
C TYR A 146 -9.10 3.76 -10.13
N PHE A 147 -9.21 3.48 -8.82
CA PHE A 147 -10.01 2.36 -8.32
C PHE A 147 -11.52 2.56 -8.50
N GLN A 148 -12.02 3.79 -8.42
CA GLN A 148 -13.40 4.09 -8.77
C GLN A 148 -13.70 3.68 -10.22
N GLY A 149 -12.78 3.91 -11.15
CA GLY A 149 -12.89 3.45 -12.54
C GLY A 149 -13.02 1.94 -12.66
N ILE A 150 -12.26 1.18 -11.84
CA ILE A 150 -12.34 -0.29 -11.77
C ILE A 150 -13.70 -0.75 -11.26
N HIS A 151 -14.21 -0.16 -10.17
CA HIS A 151 -15.52 -0.51 -9.64
C HIS A 151 -16.65 -0.19 -10.63
N VAL A 152 -16.58 0.94 -11.33
CA VAL A 152 -17.55 1.30 -12.38
C VAL A 152 -17.51 0.29 -13.52
N TYR A 153 -16.31 -0.13 -13.96
CA TYR A 153 -16.15 -1.15 -14.98
C TYR A 153 -16.77 -2.49 -14.57
N LEU A 154 -16.48 -2.98 -13.36
CA LEU A 154 -17.03 -4.24 -12.85
C LEU A 154 -18.57 -4.20 -12.84
N LYS A 155 -19.16 -3.09 -12.37
CA LYS A 155 -20.62 -2.89 -12.39
C LYS A 155 -21.17 -2.90 -13.81
N LYS A 156 -20.54 -2.20 -14.74
CA LYS A 156 -20.95 -2.14 -16.15
C LYS A 156 -20.89 -3.51 -16.84
N LYS A 157 -19.96 -4.36 -16.43
CA LYS A 157 -19.78 -5.71 -16.96
C LYS A 157 -20.50 -6.78 -16.12
N GLU A 158 -21.38 -6.34 -15.23
CA GLU A 158 -22.22 -7.20 -14.37
C GLU A 158 -21.41 -8.24 -13.59
N TYR A 159 -20.18 -7.89 -13.22
CA TYR A 159 -19.27 -8.79 -12.48
C TYR A 159 -19.03 -10.13 -13.18
N SER A 160 -19.09 -10.17 -14.51
CA SER A 160 -18.81 -11.37 -15.31
C SER A 160 -17.39 -11.91 -15.10
N ASP A 161 -17.19 -13.20 -15.38
CA ASP A 161 -15.90 -13.87 -15.23
C ASP A 161 -14.78 -13.16 -16.03
N CYS A 162 -15.10 -12.67 -17.24
CA CYS A 162 -14.14 -11.90 -18.03
C CYS A 162 -13.84 -10.53 -17.44
N ALA A 163 -14.81 -9.86 -16.82
CA ALA A 163 -14.55 -8.62 -16.11
C ALA A 163 -13.57 -8.82 -14.96
N TRP A 164 -13.77 -9.88 -14.17
CA TRP A 164 -12.89 -10.25 -13.07
C TRP A 164 -11.49 -10.67 -13.55
N GLU A 165 -11.38 -11.39 -14.66
CA GLU A 165 -10.08 -11.74 -15.24
C GLU A 165 -9.31 -10.49 -15.69
N ILE A 166 -9.98 -9.51 -16.31
CA ILE A 166 -9.37 -8.23 -16.69
C ILE A 166 -8.92 -7.45 -15.45
N VAL A 167 -9.74 -7.39 -14.40
CA VAL A 167 -9.38 -6.72 -13.14
C VAL A 167 -8.24 -7.44 -12.43
N ARG A 168 -8.19 -8.77 -12.43
CA ARG A 168 -7.09 -9.55 -11.83
C ARG A 168 -5.75 -9.20 -12.47
N VAL A 169 -5.70 -9.11 -13.81
CA VAL A 169 -4.50 -8.68 -14.55
C VAL A 169 -4.10 -7.26 -14.19
N GLU A 170 -5.06 -6.34 -14.10
CA GLU A 170 -4.79 -4.97 -13.69
C GLU A 170 -4.29 -4.89 -12.22
N MET A 171 -4.81 -5.72 -11.32
CA MET A 171 -4.35 -5.79 -9.93
C MET A 171 -2.94 -6.35 -9.81
N ILE A 172 -2.56 -7.34 -10.64
CA ILE A 172 -1.16 -7.79 -10.73
C ILE A 172 -0.25 -6.63 -11.13
N ARG A 173 -0.65 -5.84 -12.13
CA ARG A 173 0.11 -4.67 -12.59
C ARG A 173 0.23 -3.62 -11.47
N ALA A 174 -0.89 -3.26 -10.84
CA ALA A 174 -0.95 -2.28 -9.77
C ALA A 174 -0.08 -2.67 -8.56
N LEU A 175 -0.21 -3.90 -8.06
CA LEU A 175 0.56 -4.38 -6.91
C LEU A 175 2.05 -4.59 -7.23
N SER A 176 2.38 -4.93 -8.48
CA SER A 176 3.78 -4.98 -8.93
C SER A 176 4.42 -3.60 -8.85
N SER A 177 3.71 -2.56 -9.29
CA SER A 177 4.17 -1.16 -9.16
C SER A 177 4.27 -0.73 -7.70
N SER A 178 3.28 -1.03 -6.86
CA SER A 178 3.34 -0.76 -5.41
C SER A 178 4.53 -1.46 -4.73
N THR A 179 4.86 -2.68 -5.14
CA THR A 179 6.03 -3.41 -4.65
C THR A 179 7.34 -2.71 -5.06
N SER A 180 7.38 -2.10 -6.25
CA SER A 180 8.53 -1.27 -6.68
C SER A 180 8.68 -0.03 -5.79
N LEU A 181 7.57 0.68 -5.53
CA LEU A 181 7.55 1.84 -4.62
C LEU A 181 8.03 1.45 -3.22
N GLN A 182 7.56 0.32 -2.69
CA GLN A 182 7.97 -0.22 -1.39
C GLN A 182 9.49 -0.48 -1.32
N LYS A 183 10.08 -1.07 -2.37
CA LYS A 183 11.54 -1.28 -2.45
C LYS A 183 12.31 0.03 -2.40
N ARG A 184 11.82 1.07 -3.07
CA ARG A 184 12.45 2.40 -3.08
C ARG A 184 12.38 3.06 -1.71
N LEU A 185 11.22 3.04 -1.08
CA LEU A 185 11.02 3.55 0.27
C LEU A 185 11.98 2.89 1.28
N ARG A 186 12.24 1.58 1.13
CA ARG A 186 13.24 0.86 1.93
C ARG A 186 14.66 1.39 1.70
N LYS A 187 15.09 1.60 0.45
CA LYS A 187 16.44 2.12 0.14
C LYS A 187 16.68 3.49 0.79
N ILE A 188 15.72 4.40 0.63
CA ILE A 188 15.78 5.75 1.22
C ILE A 188 15.84 5.69 2.76
N GLY A 189 15.16 4.72 3.38
CA GLY A 189 15.22 4.51 4.84
C GLY A 189 16.54 3.92 5.35
N GLY A 190 17.27 3.17 4.52
CA GLY A 190 18.56 2.56 4.88
C GLY A 190 19.73 3.55 4.87
N ASP A 191 19.74 4.49 3.92
CA ASP A 191 20.85 5.42 3.72
C ASP A 191 20.98 6.45 4.87
N LEU A 192 19.88 6.80 5.53
CA LEU A 192 19.85 7.76 6.65
C LEU A 192 20.40 7.21 7.98
N ASN A 193 20.59 5.89 8.09
CA ASN A 193 21.10 5.24 9.31
C ASN A 193 22.58 4.81 9.20
N SER A 194 23.23 5.16 8.08
CA SER A 194 24.64 4.82 7.83
C SER A 194 25.61 5.98 8.10
N SER A 195 25.20 6.99 8.89
CA SER A 195 26.00 8.18 9.24
C SER A 195 26.06 8.43 10.74
#